data_AF-A0A2V5WA43-F1
#
_entry.id   AF-A0A2V5WA43-F1
#
_cell.length_a   1.000
_cell.length_b   1.000
_cell.length_c   1.000
_cell.angle_alpha   90.00
_cell.angle_beta   90.00
_cell.angle_gamma   90.00
#
_symmetry.space_group_name_H-M   'P 1'
#
loop_
_entity.id
_entity.type
_entity.pdbx_description
1 polymer ?
#
loop_
_entity_poly.entity_id
_entity_poly.type
_entity_poly.pdbx_seq_one_letter_code
_entity_poly.pdbx_strand_id
1 'polypeptide(L)'
;KGYEQFSVGPGVSVLGILLLITAMLYVPMAQARQAVTGNWRCFYQFRLIRTLVRRRWFACFGLAALYALCSLPILVLMSVVIFLPNVNPELADATPAQTIHLLNSYFFWSALFVFPAFVLLRLVAARTYGSTLLRALQSGAVGQDALAESEWHVLQRLDLLQVQAPRPRHPVWRIVAWAGTRAGRVTFGFLTGLVWFVFIAQLYIAQFFNYRGATVWLNQTLVQLPWFHHLPATLKNPWTEFFTAAVVVFVAWRLKRAVIRLKTFHRH
;
A
#
# COMPACT_ATOMS: atom_id res chain seq x y z
N LYS A 1 -1.55 13.14 -35.86
CA LYS A 1 -0.22 13.07 -35.19
C LYS A 1 -0.35 12.61 -33.71
N GLY A 2 -1.10 11.54 -33.42
CA GLY A 2 -1.29 11.03 -32.04
C GLY A 2 -0.95 9.55 -31.85
N TYR A 3 -0.60 8.84 -32.93
CA TYR A 3 -0.34 7.39 -32.90
C TYR A 3 1.06 7.03 -32.41
N GLU A 4 2.06 7.90 -32.53
CA GLU A 4 3.44 7.61 -32.09
C GLU A 4 3.63 7.68 -30.56
N GLN A 5 2.70 8.32 -29.84
CA GLN A 5 2.70 8.37 -28.37
C GLN A 5 1.73 7.36 -27.72
N PHE A 6 1.00 6.58 -28.52
CA PHE A 6 0.06 5.59 -28.00
C PHE A 6 0.75 4.50 -27.17
N SER A 7 2.03 4.24 -27.38
CA SER A 7 2.84 3.30 -26.58
C SER A 7 3.36 3.90 -25.27
N VAL A 8 3.47 5.22 -25.19
CA VAL A 8 4.01 5.91 -24.01
C VAL A 8 2.99 5.87 -22.86
N GLY A 9 1.69 6.00 -23.14
CA GLY A 9 0.63 5.89 -22.13
C GLY A 9 0.60 4.52 -21.41
N PRO A 10 0.47 3.40 -22.14
CA PRO A 10 0.52 2.05 -21.59
C PRO A 10 1.86 1.69 -20.94
N GLY A 11 2.99 2.15 -21.52
CA GLY A 11 4.31 1.91 -20.93
C GLY A 11 4.48 2.60 -19.57
N VAL A 12 4.01 3.85 -19.46
CA VAL A 12 4.03 4.60 -18.20
C VAL A 12 3.05 4.01 -17.18
N SER A 13 1.88 3.52 -17.60
CA SER A 13 0.92 2.89 -16.70
C SER A 13 1.42 1.56 -16.13
N VAL A 14 2.02 0.69 -16.96
CA VAL A 14 2.64 -0.58 -16.50
C VAL A 14 3.77 -0.30 -15.51
N LEU A 15 4.63 0.67 -15.81
CA LEU A 15 5.71 1.07 -14.89
C LEU A 15 5.14 1.61 -13.57
N GLY A 16 4.08 2.41 -13.62
CA GLY A 16 3.37 2.89 -12.43
C GLY A 16 2.80 1.76 -11.58
N ILE A 17 2.16 0.77 -12.21
CA ILE A 17 1.64 -0.43 -11.53
C ILE A 17 2.77 -1.19 -10.84
N LEU A 18 3.88 -1.46 -11.55
CA LEU A 18 5.02 -2.17 -10.97
C LEU A 18 5.65 -1.43 -9.78
N LEU A 19 5.77 -0.10 -9.88
CA LEU A 19 6.23 0.74 -8.78
C LEU A 19 5.28 0.67 -7.59
N LEU A 20 3.96 0.73 -7.82
CA LEU A 20 2.99 0.67 -6.74
C LEU A 20 2.94 -0.72 -6.08
N ILE A 21 3.04 -1.81 -6.84
CA ILE A 21 3.18 -3.17 -6.29
C ILE A 21 4.41 -3.22 -5.38
N THR A 22 5.55 -2.71 -5.86
CA THR A 22 6.80 -2.69 -5.10
C THR A 22 6.67 -1.86 -3.83
N ALA A 23 5.99 -0.71 -3.90
CA ALA A 23 5.71 0.11 -2.74
C ALA A 23 4.79 -0.62 -1.75
N MET A 24 3.72 -1.28 -2.19
CA MET A 24 2.78 -1.96 -1.32
C MET A 24 3.35 -3.21 -0.63
N LEU A 25 4.40 -3.83 -1.18
CA LEU A 25 5.17 -4.85 -0.46
C LEU A 25 5.90 -4.31 0.78
N TYR A 26 6.09 -2.99 0.86
CA TYR A 26 6.87 -2.31 1.89
C TYR A 26 6.01 -1.47 2.84
N VAL A 27 5.13 -0.64 2.27
CA VAL A 27 4.40 0.43 2.93
C VAL A 27 3.62 -0.04 4.16
N PRO A 28 2.83 -1.14 4.14
CA PRO A 28 2.06 -1.55 5.32
C PRO A 28 2.92 -1.86 6.55
N MET A 29 4.08 -2.51 6.35
CA MET A 29 5.01 -2.85 7.41
C MET A 29 5.79 -1.63 7.91
N ALA A 30 6.20 -0.75 6.99
CA ALA A 30 6.87 0.49 7.34
C ALA A 30 5.96 1.45 8.13
N GLN A 31 4.68 1.53 7.76
CA GLN A 31 3.67 2.32 8.48
C GLN A 31 3.37 1.75 9.86
N ALA A 32 3.29 0.42 10.00
CA ALA A 32 3.14 -0.21 11.30
C ALA A 32 4.30 0.15 12.23
N ARG A 33 5.54 0.12 11.73
CA ARG A 33 6.70 0.55 12.50
C ARG A 33 6.68 2.04 12.84
N GLN A 34 6.39 2.89 11.86
CA GLN A 34 6.29 4.33 12.08
C GLN A 34 5.28 4.65 13.19
N ALA A 35 4.13 3.97 13.20
CA ALA A 35 3.11 4.14 14.22
C ALA A 35 3.57 3.69 15.62
N VAL A 36 4.27 2.55 15.72
CA VAL A 36 4.81 2.05 17.00
C VAL A 36 5.94 2.92 17.54
N THR A 37 6.78 3.45 16.66
CA THR A 37 7.97 4.23 17.04
C THR A 37 7.70 5.72 17.21
N GLY A 38 6.61 6.24 16.65
CA GLY A 38 6.34 7.67 16.57
C GLY A 38 7.36 8.45 15.71
N ASN A 39 8.30 7.77 15.06
CA ASN A 39 9.41 8.40 14.35
C ASN A 39 9.32 8.13 12.85
N TRP A 40 9.19 9.19 12.05
CA TRP A 40 9.12 9.09 10.60
C TRP A 40 10.38 8.47 9.97
N ARG A 41 11.55 8.62 10.59
CA ARG A 41 12.81 8.04 10.07
C ARG A 41 12.76 6.50 10.08
N CYS A 42 12.03 5.90 11.03
CA CYS A 42 11.84 4.45 11.09
C CYS A 42 11.08 3.90 9.89
N PHE A 43 10.28 4.73 9.20
CA PHE A 43 9.66 4.40 7.91
C PHE A 43 10.69 4.12 6.82
N TYR A 44 11.90 4.70 6.88
CA TYR A 44 12.91 4.59 5.81
C TYR A 44 13.97 3.51 6.07
N GLN A 45 13.79 2.68 7.10
CA GLN A 45 14.74 1.62 7.42
C GLN A 45 14.52 0.37 6.53
N PHE A 46 14.80 0.53 5.25
CA PHE A 46 14.52 -0.45 4.19
C PHE A 46 15.08 -1.84 4.47
N ARG A 47 16.32 -1.91 4.98
CA ARG A 47 16.99 -3.19 5.26
C ARG A 47 16.24 -4.00 6.32
N LEU A 48 15.79 -3.36 7.41
CA LEU A 48 15.07 -4.04 8.47
C LEU A 48 13.72 -4.54 7.97
N ILE A 49 12.90 -3.64 7.39
CA ILE A 49 11.56 -3.99 6.93
C ILE A 49 11.62 -5.11 5.88
N ARG A 50 12.56 -5.04 4.93
CA ARG A 50 12.77 -6.09 3.93
C ARG A 50 13.12 -7.44 4.57
N THR A 51 13.93 -7.46 5.62
CA THR A 51 14.24 -8.68 6.38
C THR A 51 12.99 -9.24 7.06
N LEU A 52 12.16 -8.39 7.67
CA LEU A 52 10.90 -8.80 8.31
C LEU A 52 9.90 -9.38 7.30
N VAL A 53 9.70 -8.70 6.17
CA VAL A 53 8.81 -9.16 5.09
C VAL A 53 9.26 -10.52 4.55
N ARG A 54 10.56 -10.69 4.28
CA ARG A 54 11.10 -11.97 3.78
C ARG A 54 10.95 -13.12 4.76
N ARG A 55 11.04 -12.86 6.06
CA ARG A 55 10.93 -13.89 7.10
C ARG A 55 9.51 -14.36 7.35
N ARG A 56 8.50 -13.54 7.06
CA ARG A 56 7.09 -13.90 7.26
C ARG A 56 6.21 -13.48 6.10
N TRP A 57 6.66 -13.92 4.93
CA TRP A 57 6.00 -13.69 3.67
C TRP A 57 4.53 -14.17 3.69
N PHE A 58 4.19 -15.24 4.43
CA PHE A 58 2.79 -15.70 4.58
C PHE A 58 1.88 -14.66 5.24
N ALA A 59 2.37 -14.02 6.29
CA ALA A 59 1.59 -12.99 6.97
C ALA A 59 1.47 -11.73 6.08
N CYS A 60 2.50 -11.45 5.27
CA CYS A 60 2.44 -10.39 4.27
C CYS A 60 1.45 -10.70 3.15
N PHE A 61 1.38 -11.96 2.70
CA PHE A 61 0.36 -12.42 1.75
C PHE A 61 -1.05 -12.26 2.33
N GLY A 62 -1.28 -12.73 3.56
CA GLY A 62 -2.57 -12.56 4.24
C GLY A 62 -2.96 -11.08 4.40
N LEU A 63 -1.99 -10.22 4.72
CA LEU A 63 -2.21 -8.78 4.78
C LEU A 63 -2.58 -8.20 3.41
N ALA A 64 -1.86 -8.56 2.35
CA ALA A 64 -2.18 -8.13 0.98
C ALA A 64 -3.57 -8.59 0.55
N ALA A 65 -3.95 -9.83 0.87
CA ALA A 65 -5.27 -10.38 0.56
C ALA A 65 -6.37 -9.60 1.30
N LEU A 66 -6.15 -9.24 2.57
CA LEU A 66 -7.08 -8.43 3.33
C LEU A 66 -7.22 -7.02 2.73
N TYR A 67 -6.13 -6.39 2.26
CA TYR A 67 -6.20 -5.12 1.53
C TYR A 67 -7.06 -5.24 0.27
N ALA A 68 -6.83 -6.28 -0.55
CA ALA A 68 -7.58 -6.54 -1.78
C ALA A 68 -9.06 -6.85 -1.54
N LEU A 69 -9.40 -7.49 -0.42
CA LEU A 69 -10.78 -7.77 -0.02
C LEU A 69 -11.48 -6.51 0.49
N CYS A 70 -10.85 -5.74 1.38
CA CYS A 70 -11.40 -4.51 1.91
C CYS A 70 -11.56 -3.41 0.85
N SER A 71 -10.80 -3.47 -0.24
CA SER A 71 -10.92 -2.50 -1.34
C SER A 71 -12.13 -2.77 -2.26
N LEU A 72 -12.67 -3.99 -2.29
CA LEU A 72 -13.82 -4.31 -3.16
C LEU A 72 -15.07 -3.49 -2.80
N PRO A 73 -15.51 -3.39 -1.53
CA PRO A 73 -16.63 -2.52 -1.18
C PRO A 73 -16.32 -1.05 -1.45
N ILE A 74 -15.07 -0.61 -1.34
CA ILE A 74 -14.69 0.78 -1.64
C ILE A 74 -14.81 1.07 -3.13
N LEU A 75 -14.42 0.12 -3.99
CA LEU A 75 -14.65 0.21 -5.42
C LEU A 75 -16.14 0.38 -5.72
N VAL A 76 -17.00 -0.41 -5.07
CA VAL A 76 -18.47 -0.29 -5.21
C VAL A 76 -18.93 1.09 -4.76
N LEU A 77 -18.56 1.52 -3.56
CA LEU A 77 -18.91 2.84 -3.03
C LEU A 77 -18.50 3.96 -4.02
N MET A 78 -17.24 3.98 -4.45
CA MET A 78 -16.74 4.99 -5.39
C MET A 78 -17.49 4.99 -6.73
N SER A 79 -17.92 3.82 -7.19
CA SER A 79 -18.61 3.66 -8.48
C SER A 79 -20.10 4.03 -8.39
N VAL A 80 -20.77 3.73 -7.28
CA VAL A 80 -22.20 3.99 -7.06
C VAL A 80 -22.57 5.46 -7.32
N VAL A 81 -21.70 6.40 -6.94
CA VAL A 81 -21.93 7.85 -7.16
C VAL A 81 -22.12 8.21 -8.64
N ILE A 82 -21.51 7.46 -9.56
CA ILE A 82 -21.67 7.69 -11.01
C ILE A 82 -23.00 7.16 -11.51
N PHE A 83 -23.48 6.07 -10.93
CA PHE A 83 -24.74 5.44 -11.32
C PHE A 83 -25.94 6.06 -10.62
N LEU A 84 -25.75 6.92 -9.61
CA LEU A 84 -26.82 7.58 -8.86
C LEU A 84 -27.89 8.23 -9.76
N PRO A 85 -27.54 9.00 -10.81
CA PRO A 85 -28.52 9.61 -11.71
C PRO A 85 -29.37 8.59 -12.49
N ASN A 86 -28.81 7.41 -12.78
CA ASN A 86 -29.53 6.33 -13.46
C ASN A 86 -30.40 5.52 -12.48
N VAL A 87 -29.97 5.39 -11.22
CA VAL A 87 -30.68 4.64 -10.18
C VAL A 87 -31.85 5.44 -9.61
N ASN A 88 -31.71 6.76 -9.53
CA ASN A 88 -32.76 7.65 -9.08
C ASN A 88 -32.79 8.91 -9.97
N PRO A 89 -33.64 8.95 -11.00
CA PRO A 89 -33.75 10.08 -11.92
C PRO A 89 -34.24 11.38 -11.25
N GLU A 90 -34.98 11.27 -10.14
CA GLU A 90 -35.52 12.42 -9.39
C GLU A 90 -34.41 13.28 -8.74
N LEU A 91 -33.17 12.79 -8.70
CA LEU A 91 -32.01 13.57 -8.32
C LEU A 91 -31.74 14.77 -9.23
N ALA A 92 -32.19 14.72 -10.49
CA ALA A 92 -31.99 15.82 -11.44
C ALA A 92 -32.75 17.09 -11.02
N ASP A 93 -33.90 16.92 -10.37
CA ASP A 93 -34.78 17.99 -9.92
C ASP A 93 -34.66 18.27 -8.40
N ALA A 94 -33.71 17.61 -7.73
CA ALA A 94 -33.53 17.73 -6.29
C ALA A 94 -33.07 19.13 -5.90
N THR A 95 -33.69 19.68 -4.86
CA THR A 95 -33.24 20.95 -4.27
C THR A 95 -31.86 20.79 -3.63
N PRO A 96 -31.04 21.86 -3.52
CA PRO A 96 -29.72 21.78 -2.89
C PRO A 96 -29.73 21.17 -1.48
N ALA A 97 -30.77 21.45 -0.69
CA ALA A 97 -30.93 20.90 0.66
C ALA A 97 -31.13 19.37 0.64
N GLN A 98 -31.94 18.86 -0.29
CA GLN A 98 -32.16 17.42 -0.46
C GLN A 98 -30.88 16.71 -0.93
N THR A 99 -30.12 17.32 -1.85
CA THR A 99 -28.84 16.79 -2.31
C THR A 99 -27.83 16.68 -1.16
N ILE A 100 -27.71 17.71 -0.32
CA ILE A 100 -26.82 17.70 0.84
C ILE A 100 -27.22 16.61 1.83
N HIS A 101 -28.51 16.47 2.13
CA HIS A 101 -29.00 15.43 3.05
C HIS A 101 -28.67 14.01 2.56
N LEU A 102 -28.86 13.75 1.25
CA LEU A 102 -28.53 12.47 0.64
C LEU A 102 -27.02 12.20 0.70
N LEU A 103 -26.18 13.19 0.33
CA LEU A 103 -24.72 13.06 0.38
C LEU A 103 -24.22 12.81 1.79
N ASN A 104 -24.73 13.54 2.79
CA ASN A 104 -24.37 13.35 4.19
C ASN A 104 -24.71 11.94 4.67
N SER A 105 -25.91 11.46 4.35
CA SER A 105 -26.34 10.10 4.68
C SER A 105 -25.43 9.06 4.02
N TYR A 106 -25.15 9.23 2.73
CA TYR A 106 -24.27 8.35 1.96
C TYR A 106 -22.84 8.31 2.53
N PHE A 107 -22.25 9.48 2.83
CA PHE A 107 -20.91 9.56 3.42
C PHE A 107 -20.86 9.02 4.83
N PHE A 108 -21.92 9.19 5.62
CA PHE A 108 -22.02 8.62 6.97
C PHE A 108 -21.95 7.09 6.92
N TRP A 109 -22.77 6.44 6.08
CA TRP A 109 -22.74 4.99 5.91
C TRP A 109 -21.44 4.49 5.30
N SER A 110 -20.86 5.24 4.36
CA SER A 110 -19.55 4.94 3.78
C SER A 110 -18.45 4.98 4.84
N ALA A 111 -18.45 6.00 5.70
CA ALA A 111 -17.49 6.14 6.79
C ALA A 111 -17.61 5.02 7.82
N LEU A 112 -18.84 4.59 8.13
CA LEU A 112 -19.10 3.48 9.04
C LEU A 112 -18.49 2.15 8.56
N PHE A 113 -18.27 1.98 7.26
CA PHE A 113 -17.52 0.85 6.70
C PHE A 113 -16.00 1.14 6.59
N VAL A 114 -15.65 2.27 5.96
CA VAL A 114 -14.24 2.59 5.61
C VAL A 114 -13.38 2.72 6.86
N PHE A 115 -13.90 3.31 7.94
CA PHE A 115 -13.14 3.52 9.16
C PHE A 115 -12.80 2.19 9.87
N PRO A 116 -13.76 1.30 10.18
CA PRO A 116 -13.44 -0.02 10.72
C PRO A 116 -12.52 -0.85 9.82
N ALA A 117 -12.72 -0.82 8.50
CA ALA A 117 -11.85 -1.52 7.55
C ALA A 117 -10.40 -1.00 7.63
N PHE A 118 -10.23 0.32 7.69
CA PHE A 118 -8.92 0.96 7.87
C PHE A 118 -8.29 0.53 9.21
N VAL A 119 -9.02 0.62 10.32
CA VAL A 119 -8.52 0.24 11.65
C VAL A 119 -8.12 -1.24 11.67
N LEU A 120 -8.94 -2.13 11.11
CA LEU A 120 -8.64 -3.56 11.01
C LEU A 120 -7.31 -3.80 10.27
N LEU A 121 -7.12 -3.17 9.11
CA LEU A 121 -5.89 -3.29 8.33
C LEU A 121 -4.67 -2.82 9.14
N ARG A 122 -4.80 -1.72 9.89
CA ARG A 122 -3.74 -1.19 10.76
C ARG A 122 -3.41 -2.14 11.91
N LEU A 123 -4.42 -2.70 12.56
CA LEU A 123 -4.23 -3.66 13.65
C LEU A 123 -3.57 -4.95 13.16
N VAL A 124 -3.99 -5.48 12.01
CA VAL A 124 -3.38 -6.69 11.41
C VAL A 124 -1.95 -6.41 10.97
N ALA A 125 -1.67 -5.25 10.38
CA ALA A 125 -0.31 -4.82 10.03
C ALA A 125 0.58 -4.68 11.28
N ALA A 126 0.09 -4.03 12.34
CA ALA A 126 0.80 -3.87 13.61
C ALA A 126 1.07 -5.23 14.29
N ARG A 127 0.08 -6.12 14.32
CA ARG A 127 0.23 -7.48 14.86
C ARG A 127 1.26 -8.27 14.06
N THR A 128 1.22 -8.17 12.73
CA THR A 128 2.18 -8.83 11.84
C THR A 128 3.59 -8.27 12.07
N TYR A 129 3.72 -6.95 12.18
CA TYR A 129 4.97 -6.28 12.49
C TYR A 129 5.55 -6.71 13.84
N GLY A 130 4.82 -6.53 14.95
CA GLY A 130 5.33 -6.85 16.28
C GLY A 130 5.75 -8.32 16.42
N SER A 131 4.93 -9.23 15.90
CA SER A 131 5.25 -10.66 15.97
C SER A 131 6.32 -11.11 14.97
N THR A 132 6.61 -10.36 13.90
CA THR A 132 7.78 -10.61 13.04
C THR A 132 9.06 -10.06 13.65
N LEU A 133 9.02 -8.84 14.18
CA LEU A 133 10.14 -8.21 14.85
C LEU A 133 10.62 -9.07 16.02
N LEU A 134 9.71 -9.48 16.90
CA LEU A 134 10.02 -10.33 18.04
C LEU A 134 10.71 -11.63 17.61
N ARG A 135 10.16 -12.34 16.61
CA ARG A 135 10.77 -13.57 16.10
C ARG A 135 12.12 -13.32 15.44
N ALA A 136 12.28 -12.19 14.75
CA ALA A 136 13.54 -11.85 14.10
C ALA A 136 14.64 -11.60 15.14
N LEU A 137 14.32 -10.88 16.22
CA LEU A 137 15.21 -10.67 17.37
C LEU A 137 15.54 -11.99 18.08
N GLN A 138 14.53 -12.79 18.42
CA GLN A 138 14.70 -14.08 19.08
C GLN A 138 15.49 -15.09 18.25
N SER A 139 15.52 -14.94 16.92
CA SER A 139 16.34 -15.78 16.03
C SER A 139 17.73 -15.22 15.73
N GLY A 140 18.13 -14.10 16.37
CA GLY A 140 19.40 -13.42 16.12
C GLY A 140 19.51 -12.76 14.75
N ALA A 141 18.42 -12.66 14.00
CA ALA A 141 18.41 -12.14 12.63
C ALA A 141 18.45 -10.62 12.54
N VAL A 142 18.02 -9.98 13.62
CA VAL A 142 17.98 -8.55 13.81
C VAL A 142 18.69 -8.33 15.13
N GLY A 143 19.75 -7.53 15.10
CA GLY A 143 20.47 -7.12 16.30
C GLY A 143 19.64 -6.12 17.11
N GLN A 144 19.99 -6.00 18.39
CA GLN A 144 19.37 -5.04 19.29
C GLN A 144 19.56 -3.60 18.81
N ASP A 145 20.70 -3.31 18.19
CA ASP A 145 21.06 -2.00 17.62
C ASP A 145 20.12 -1.52 16.49
N ALA A 146 19.35 -2.43 15.89
CA ALA A 146 18.40 -2.09 14.84
C ALA A 146 17.03 -1.63 15.38
N LEU A 147 16.80 -1.76 16.69
CA LEU A 147 15.57 -1.36 17.35
C LEU A 147 15.57 0.14 17.60
N ALA A 148 14.39 0.75 17.48
CA ALA A 148 14.17 2.07 18.02
C ALA A 148 14.09 2.00 19.55
N GLU A 149 14.40 3.10 20.22
CA GLU A 149 14.37 3.22 21.68
C GLU A 149 13.04 2.77 22.30
N SER A 150 11.91 3.14 21.69
CA SER A 150 10.58 2.70 22.15
C SER A 150 10.36 1.19 21.98
N GLU A 151 10.87 0.58 20.91
CA GLU A 151 10.79 -0.86 20.67
C GLU A 151 11.62 -1.61 21.71
N TRP A 152 12.82 -1.11 21.99
CA TRP A 152 13.71 -1.63 23.01
C TRP A 152 13.05 -1.62 24.39
N HIS A 153 12.54 -0.46 24.85
CA HIS A 153 11.92 -0.33 26.16
C HIS A 153 10.70 -1.25 26.33
N VAL A 154 9.85 -1.36 25.31
CA VAL A 154 8.67 -2.25 25.37
C VAL A 154 9.10 -3.71 25.47
N LEU A 155 10.08 -4.14 24.68
CA LEU A 155 10.55 -5.52 24.70
C LEU A 155 11.29 -5.87 25.99
N GLN A 156 12.07 -4.93 26.53
CA GLN A 156 12.74 -5.07 27.82
C GLN A 156 11.73 -5.17 28.96
N ARG A 157 10.71 -4.29 28.98
CA ARG A 157 9.65 -4.29 30.00
C ARG A 157 8.84 -5.59 30.01
N LEU A 158 8.65 -6.20 28.84
CA LEU A 158 7.91 -7.45 28.69
C LEU A 158 8.80 -8.71 28.85
N ASP A 159 10.10 -8.54 29.16
CA ASP A 159 11.11 -9.61 29.23
C ASP A 159 11.15 -10.51 27.98
N LEU A 160 10.95 -9.89 26.80
CA LEU A 160 10.87 -10.58 25.51
C LEU A 160 12.20 -10.60 24.76
N LEU A 161 13.26 -10.06 25.35
CA LEU A 161 14.61 -9.99 24.75
C LEU A 161 15.34 -11.34 24.76
N GLN A 162 14.83 -12.33 25.49
CA GLN A 162 15.45 -13.64 25.56
C GLN A 162 15.34 -14.39 24.21
N VAL A 163 16.48 -14.85 23.71
CA VAL A 163 16.60 -15.69 22.52
C VAL A 163 15.99 -17.05 22.82
N GLN A 164 14.82 -17.33 22.27
CA GLN A 164 14.15 -18.63 22.41
C GLN A 164 14.33 -19.49 21.16
N ALA A 165 14.65 -20.76 21.34
CA ALA A 165 14.72 -21.73 20.26
C ALA A 165 13.35 -21.88 19.56
N PRO A 166 13.31 -22.11 18.24
CA PRO A 166 12.06 -22.20 17.49
C PRO A 166 11.15 -23.31 18.03
N ARG A 167 10.00 -22.96 18.62
CA ARG A 167 8.99 -23.95 19.00
C ARG A 167 8.16 -24.38 17.77
N PRO A 168 8.11 -25.68 17.40
CA PRO A 168 7.21 -26.15 16.36
C PRO A 168 5.75 -26.05 16.82
N ARG A 169 4.82 -25.66 15.93
CA ARG A 169 3.38 -25.62 16.19
C ARG A 169 2.61 -26.39 15.11
N HIS A 170 1.60 -27.15 15.53
CA HIS A 170 0.64 -28.04 14.84
C HIS A 170 -0.06 -27.48 13.54
N PRO A 171 -1.09 -28.17 13.01
CA PRO A 171 -1.12 -29.06 11.83
C PRO A 171 -0.93 -28.38 10.45
N VAL A 172 -0.81 -27.06 10.36
CA VAL A 172 -0.57 -26.30 9.09
C VAL A 172 0.90 -26.45 8.62
N TRP A 173 1.67 -27.28 9.32
CA TRP A 173 3.10 -27.46 9.12
C TRP A 173 3.45 -27.98 7.74
N ARG A 174 2.58 -28.73 7.05
CA ARG A 174 2.87 -29.17 5.67
C ARG A 174 2.91 -28.01 4.69
N ILE A 175 1.96 -27.09 4.77
CA ILE A 175 1.93 -25.88 3.94
C ILE A 175 3.07 -24.93 4.34
N VAL A 176 3.35 -24.78 5.64
CA VAL A 176 4.44 -23.93 6.14
C VAL A 176 5.83 -24.52 5.82
N ALA A 177 6.01 -25.83 5.90
CA ALA A 177 7.25 -26.53 5.59
C ALA A 177 7.51 -26.55 4.09
N TRP A 178 6.50 -26.90 3.28
CA TRP A 178 6.59 -26.76 1.82
C TRP A 178 6.87 -25.32 1.43
N ALA A 179 6.20 -24.37 2.07
CA ALA A 179 6.39 -22.99 1.70
C ALA A 179 7.65 -22.33 2.29
N GLY A 180 8.30 -22.97 3.26
CA GLY A 180 9.66 -22.64 3.68
C GLY A 180 10.74 -23.03 2.65
N THR A 181 10.42 -23.91 1.69
CA THR A 181 11.31 -24.25 0.57
C THR A 181 11.57 -23.03 -0.33
N ARG A 182 12.61 -23.10 -1.17
CA ARG A 182 12.86 -22.04 -2.17
C ARG A 182 11.68 -21.89 -3.13
N ALA A 183 11.11 -23.01 -3.58
CA ALA A 183 9.98 -23.02 -4.50
C ALA A 183 8.75 -22.32 -3.90
N GLY A 184 8.36 -22.68 -2.68
CA GLY A 184 7.19 -22.08 -2.06
C GLY A 184 7.36 -20.59 -1.72
N ARG A 185 8.57 -20.15 -1.32
CA ARG A 185 8.88 -18.73 -1.15
C ARG A 185 8.72 -17.93 -2.45
N VAL A 186 9.12 -18.51 -3.59
CA VAL A 186 8.95 -17.89 -4.91
C VAL A 186 7.48 -17.85 -5.29
N THR A 187 6.75 -18.96 -5.16
CA THR A 187 5.33 -19.05 -5.50
C THR A 187 4.51 -18.04 -4.72
N PHE A 188 4.69 -17.95 -3.40
CA PHE A 188 3.93 -17.01 -2.60
C PHE A 188 4.41 -15.56 -2.73
N GLY A 189 5.69 -15.34 -3.04
CA GLY A 189 6.18 -14.02 -3.45
C GLY A 189 5.43 -13.54 -4.70
N PHE A 190 5.31 -14.42 -5.70
CA PHE A 190 4.54 -14.16 -6.92
C PHE A 190 3.05 -13.94 -6.62
N LEU A 191 2.42 -14.81 -5.84
CA LEU A 191 1.01 -14.67 -5.45
C LEU A 191 0.75 -13.37 -4.67
N THR A 192 1.68 -12.97 -3.79
CA THR A 192 1.56 -11.68 -3.08
C THR A 192 1.63 -10.51 -4.06
N GLY A 193 2.52 -10.59 -5.05
CA GLY A 193 2.58 -9.61 -6.15
C GLY A 193 1.29 -9.58 -6.96
N LEU A 194 0.70 -10.74 -7.25
CA LEU A 194 -0.58 -10.85 -7.97
C LEU A 194 -1.74 -10.25 -7.18
N VAL A 195 -1.79 -10.48 -5.86
CA VAL A 195 -2.81 -9.87 -5.00
C VAL A 195 -2.68 -8.34 -4.97
N TRP A 196 -1.45 -7.82 -4.88
CA TRP A 196 -1.23 -6.37 -5.00
C TRP A 196 -1.61 -5.85 -6.38
N PHE A 197 -1.34 -6.60 -7.44
CA PHE A 197 -1.80 -6.26 -8.77
C PHE A 197 -3.33 -6.17 -8.83
N VAL A 198 -4.06 -7.14 -8.27
CA VAL A 198 -5.53 -7.11 -8.20
C VAL A 198 -6.03 -5.89 -7.42
N PHE A 199 -5.43 -5.59 -6.27
CA PHE A 199 -5.75 -4.39 -5.48
C PHE A 199 -5.56 -3.09 -6.29
N ILE A 200 -4.47 -3.00 -7.06
CA ILE A 200 -4.18 -1.84 -7.91
C ILE A 200 -5.11 -1.79 -9.12
N ALA A 201 -5.45 -2.93 -9.70
CA ALA A 201 -6.41 -3.01 -10.79
C ALA A 201 -7.79 -2.51 -10.35
N GLN A 202 -8.22 -2.78 -9.11
CA GLN A 202 -9.45 -2.22 -8.57
C GLN A 202 -9.40 -0.68 -8.52
N LEU A 203 -8.28 -0.09 -8.09
CA LEU A 203 -8.09 1.37 -8.14
C LEU A 203 -8.15 1.89 -9.58
N TYR A 204 -7.54 1.15 -10.51
CA TYR A 204 -7.52 1.52 -11.92
C TYR A 204 -8.94 1.55 -12.50
N ILE A 205 -9.75 0.53 -12.20
CA ILE A 205 -11.15 0.44 -12.60
C ILE A 205 -11.95 1.59 -11.97
N ALA A 206 -11.75 1.88 -10.67
CA ALA A 206 -12.42 3.00 -10.01
C ALA A 206 -12.10 4.35 -10.66
N GLN A 207 -10.83 4.60 -11.00
CA GLN A 207 -10.39 5.83 -11.68
C GLN A 207 -10.83 5.90 -13.13
N PHE A 208 -10.99 4.76 -13.80
CA PHE A 208 -11.54 4.71 -15.16
C PHE A 208 -13.01 5.15 -15.17
N PHE A 209 -13.80 4.69 -14.21
CA PHE A 209 -15.20 5.13 -14.07
C PHE A 209 -15.30 6.56 -13.53
N ASN A 210 -14.52 6.91 -12.49
CA ASN A 210 -14.55 8.21 -11.81
C ASN A 210 -13.16 8.87 -11.81
N TYR A 211 -12.77 9.48 -12.92
CA TYR A 211 -11.47 10.13 -12.99
C TYR A 211 -11.43 11.37 -12.07
N ARG A 212 -10.63 11.29 -11.00
CA ARG A 212 -10.49 12.37 -10.00
C ARG A 212 -9.06 12.96 -9.97
N GLY A 213 -8.26 12.67 -11.00
CA GLY A 213 -6.89 13.14 -11.13
C GLY A 213 -5.82 12.17 -10.63
N ALA A 214 -4.57 12.41 -11.03
CA ALA A 214 -3.43 11.55 -10.74
C ALA A 214 -3.12 11.41 -9.23
N THR A 215 -3.53 12.37 -8.39
CA THR A 215 -3.27 12.34 -6.95
C THR A 215 -4.08 11.28 -6.21
N VAL A 216 -5.21 10.83 -6.75
CA VAL A 216 -6.07 9.83 -6.09
C VAL A 216 -5.44 8.43 -6.09
N TRP A 217 -4.56 8.14 -7.06
CA TRP A 217 -3.77 6.91 -7.10
C TRP A 217 -2.86 6.73 -5.88
N LEU A 218 -2.42 7.84 -5.29
CA LEU A 218 -1.54 7.88 -4.12
C LEU A 218 -2.32 8.06 -2.81
N ASN A 219 -3.65 8.21 -2.91
CA ASN A 219 -4.52 8.55 -1.79
C ASN A 219 -5.73 7.61 -1.71
N GLN A 220 -5.47 6.31 -1.83
CA GLN A 220 -6.48 5.33 -1.50
C GLN A 220 -6.81 5.44 -0.01
N THR A 221 -8.10 5.50 0.33
CA THR A 221 -8.59 5.70 1.70
C THR A 221 -8.08 4.66 2.70
N LEU A 222 -7.72 3.46 2.24
CA LEU A 222 -7.13 2.40 3.07
C LEU A 222 -5.59 2.53 3.25
N VAL A 223 -4.93 3.32 2.40
CA VAL A 223 -3.47 3.48 2.34
C VAL A 223 -3.13 4.96 2.46
N GLN A 224 -2.92 5.43 3.69
CA GLN A 224 -2.48 6.80 3.94
C GLN A 224 -0.96 6.92 3.75
N LEU A 225 -0.50 7.47 2.62
CA LEU A 225 0.92 7.81 2.49
C LEU A 225 1.25 9.06 3.33
N PRO A 226 2.39 9.10 4.06
CA PRO A 226 2.69 10.15 5.03
C PRO A 226 2.78 11.59 4.49
N TRP A 227 2.71 11.80 3.17
CA TRP A 227 2.88 13.11 2.53
C TRP A 227 1.80 13.42 1.49
N PHE A 228 0.55 13.00 1.72
CA PHE A 228 -0.57 13.35 0.83
C PHE A 228 -1.74 13.96 1.62
N HIS A 229 -1.93 15.27 1.49
CA HIS A 229 -3.10 15.99 1.99
C HIS A 229 -4.07 16.28 0.82
N HIS A 230 -5.36 16.05 1.03
CA HIS A 230 -6.40 16.45 0.09
C HIS A 230 -6.91 17.84 0.50
N LEU A 231 -6.35 18.90 -0.09
CA LEU A 231 -7.00 20.20 -0.09
C LEU A 231 -8.01 20.22 -1.26
N PRO A 232 -9.22 20.77 -1.07
CA PRO A 232 -10.15 21.06 -2.16
C PRO A 232 -9.42 21.85 -3.26
N ALA A 233 -9.79 21.64 -4.53
CA ALA A 233 -9.13 22.31 -5.67
C ALA A 233 -9.13 23.85 -5.53
N THR A 234 -10.15 24.40 -4.86
CA THR A 234 -10.31 25.82 -4.53
C THR A 234 -9.29 26.35 -3.51
N LEU A 235 -8.65 25.46 -2.74
CA LEU A 235 -7.65 25.77 -1.71
C LEU A 235 -6.26 25.23 -2.10
N LYS A 236 -6.11 24.68 -3.30
CA LYS A 236 -4.89 24.01 -3.74
C LYS A 236 -3.89 25.03 -4.29
N ASN A 237 -2.70 25.06 -3.71
CA ASN A 237 -1.60 25.86 -4.25
C ASN A 237 -1.02 25.16 -5.50
N PRO A 238 -1.18 25.73 -6.72
CA PRO A 238 -0.84 25.07 -7.99
C PRO A 238 0.65 24.72 -8.13
N TRP A 239 1.52 25.37 -7.35
CA TRP A 239 2.95 25.13 -7.34
C TRP A 239 3.33 23.71 -6.89
N THR A 240 2.56 23.10 -5.99
CA THR A 240 2.89 21.76 -5.43
C THR A 240 2.73 20.63 -6.45
N GLU A 241 1.72 20.70 -7.31
CA GLU A 241 1.52 19.74 -8.40
C GLU A 241 2.57 19.92 -9.50
N PHE A 242 2.96 21.17 -9.77
CA PHE A 242 4.04 21.47 -10.69
C PHE A 242 5.37 20.89 -10.20
N PHE A 243 5.74 21.06 -8.93
CA PHE A 243 6.98 20.50 -8.39
C PHE A 243 6.97 18.98 -8.33
N THR A 244 5.85 18.35 -7.96
CA THR A 244 5.75 16.88 -7.97
C THR A 244 5.79 16.31 -9.39
N ALA A 245 5.09 16.93 -10.35
CA ALA A 245 5.19 16.56 -11.75
C ALA A 245 6.62 16.77 -12.29
N ALA A 246 7.27 17.88 -11.96
CA ALA A 246 8.64 18.17 -12.36
C ALA A 246 9.64 17.16 -11.78
N VAL A 247 9.48 16.74 -10.53
CA VAL A 247 10.31 15.70 -9.90
C VAL A 247 10.10 14.35 -10.58
N VAL A 248 8.85 13.97 -10.87
CA VAL A 248 8.55 12.72 -11.59
C VAL A 248 9.15 12.73 -12.99
N VAL A 249 9.03 13.84 -13.73
CA VAL A 249 9.63 14.03 -15.06
C VAL A 249 11.16 13.98 -14.97
N PHE A 250 11.76 14.61 -13.96
CA PHE A 250 13.21 14.61 -13.75
C PHE A 250 13.74 13.21 -13.43
N VAL A 251 13.05 12.44 -12.58
CA VAL A 251 13.40 11.06 -12.26
C VAL A 251 13.25 10.15 -13.48
N ALA A 252 12.14 10.28 -14.23
CA ALA A 252 11.91 9.55 -15.47
C ALA A 252 12.99 9.85 -16.52
N TRP A 253 13.39 11.13 -16.65
CA TRP A 253 14.47 11.55 -17.54
C TRP A 253 15.83 10.99 -17.12
N ARG A 254 16.15 10.99 -15.82
CA ARG A 254 17.37 10.38 -15.27
C ARG A 254 17.42 8.88 -15.52
N LEU A 255 16.31 8.16 -15.32
CA LEU A 255 16.19 6.73 -15.59
C LEU A 255 16.36 6.43 -17.09
N LYS A 256 15.72 7.21 -17.97
CA LYS A 256 15.91 7.09 -19.43
C LYS A 256 17.37 7.27 -19.82
N ARG A 257 18.07 8.28 -19.29
CA ARG A 257 19.51 8.50 -19.54
C ARG A 257 20.36 7.35 -19.03
N ALA A 258 20.05 6.80 -17.85
CA ALA A 258 20.78 5.65 -17.30
C ALA A 258 20.64 4.41 -18.19
N VAL A 259 19.42 4.11 -18.67
CA VAL A 259 19.16 2.99 -19.59
C VAL A 259 19.89 3.17 -20.92
N ILE A 260 19.94 4.38 -21.46
CA ILE A 260 20.69 4.66 -22.70
C ILE A 260 22.19 4.41 -22.48
N ARG A 261 22.77 4.90 -21.39
CA ARG A 261 24.20 4.69 -21.05
C ARG A 261 24.53 3.21 -20.85
N LEU A 262 23.66 2.45 -20.19
CA LEU A 262 23.80 1.00 -20.01
C LEU A 262 23.80 0.26 -21.36
N LYS A 263 22.95 0.66 -22.31
CA LYS A 263 22.96 0.09 -23.66
C LYS A 263 24.21 0.46 -24.47
N THR A 264 24.84 1.60 -24.19
CA THR A 264 26.09 2.00 -24.86
C THR A 264 27.28 1.20 -24.33
N PHE A 265 27.30 0.88 -23.03
CA PHE A 265 28.34 0.07 -22.39
C PHE A 265 28.30 -1.43 -22.76
N HIS A 266 27.19 -1.93 -23.30
CA HIS A 266 27.05 -3.33 -23.73
C HIS A 266 27.42 -3.54 -25.22
N ARG A 267 27.85 -2.49 -25.93
CA ARG A 267 28.26 -2.54 -27.33
C ARG A 267 29.77 -2.34 -27.54
N HIS A 268 30.53 -2.23 -26.44
CA HIS A 268 31.99 -2.31 -26.40
C HIS A 268 32.38 -3.49 -25.52
#